data_AF-A0A2U3KPB3-F1
#
_entry.id   AF-A0A2U3KPB3-F1
#
_cell.length_a   1.000
_cell.length_b   1.000
_cell.length_c   1.000
_cell.angle_alpha   90.00
_cell.angle_beta   90.00
_cell.angle_gamma   90.00
#
_symmetry.space_group_name_H-M   'P 1'
#
loop_
_entity.id
_entity.type
_entity.pdbx_description
1 polymer ?
#
loop_
_entity_poly.entity_id
_entity_poly.type
_entity_poly.pdbx_seq_one_letter_code
_entity_poly.pdbx_strand_id
1 'polypeptide(L)' 'MGVYKREEIRGIFGRDGEVICSECMTTEEWREMTEQEIIMEDEGQIYFCDRCEPSKQLY' A
#
# COMPACT_ATOMS: atom_id res chain seq x y z
N MET A 1 16.11 -7.74 -9.93
CA MET A 1 15.41 -6.72 -9.14
C MET A 1 14.48 -6.01 -10.10
N GLY A 2 13.21 -6.41 -10.12
CA GLY A 2 12.21 -5.79 -10.99
C GLY A 2 12.08 -4.31 -10.68
N VAL A 3 12.14 -3.46 -11.70
CA VAL A 3 11.91 -2.02 -11.52
C VAL A 3 10.41 -1.81 -11.61
N TYR A 4 9.70 -1.93 -10.50
CA TYR A 4 8.28 -1.59 -10.44
C TYR A 4 8.14 -0.07 -10.53
N LYS A 5 7.34 0.41 -11.48
CA LYS A 5 7.03 1.84 -11.51
C LYS A 5 6.04 2.14 -10.40
N ARG A 6 6.27 3.23 -9.67
CA ARG A 6 5.38 3.70 -8.60
C ARG A 6 3.93 3.89 -9.06
N GLU A 7 3.74 4.16 -10.35
CA GLU A 7 2.43 4.31 -10.99
C GLU A 7 1.63 3.01 -11.09
N GLU A 8 2.29 1.84 -11.03
CA GLU A 8 1.67 0.51 -11.10
C GLU A 8 1.35 -0.04 -9.69
N ILE A 9 1.92 0.58 -8.65
CA ILE A 9 1.79 0.14 -7.26
C ILE A 9 0.62 0.88 -6.61
N ARG A 10 -0.42 0.13 -6.23
CA ARG A 10 -1.55 0.67 -5.49
C ARG A 10 -1.25 0.81 -3.99
N GLY A 11 -0.46 -0.10 -3.44
CA GLY A 11 -0.08 -0.11 -2.04
C GLY A 11 0.89 -1.23 -1.69
N ILE A 12 1.10 -1.45 -0.41
CA ILE A 12 1.84 -2.59 0.14
C ILE A 12 1.07 -3.27 1.26
N PHE A 13 1.37 -4.54 1.48
CA PHE A 13 1.15 -5.25 2.73
C PHE A 13 2.33 -5.00 3.66
N GLY A 14 2.07 -4.41 4.82
CA GLY A 14 3.03 -4.31 5.89
C GLY A 14 3.22 -5.63 6.64
N ARG A 15 4.26 -5.69 7.46
CA ARG A 15 4.68 -6.91 8.19
C ARG A 15 3.68 -7.41 9.22
N ASP A 16 2.79 -6.55 9.71
CA ASP A 16 1.73 -6.88 10.68
C ASP A 16 0.37 -7.16 10.00
N GLY A 17 0.34 -7.30 8.67
CA GLY A 17 -0.90 -7.51 7.91
C GLY A 17 -1.68 -6.21 7.64
N GLU A 18 -1.09 -5.05 7.93
CA GLU A 18 -1.64 -3.76 7.55
C GLU A 18 -1.54 -3.57 6.03
N VAL A 19 -2.53 -2.89 5.43
CA VAL A 19 -2.47 -2.50 4.02
C VAL A 19 -2.27 -1.00 3.95
N ILE A 20 -1.24 -0.54 3.24
CA ILE A 20 -0.92 0.88 3.11
C ILE A 20 -0.94 1.25 1.64
N CYS A 21 -1.76 2.22 1.23
CA CYS A 21 -1.74 2.72 -0.14
C CYS A 21 -0.46 3.51 -0.44
N SER A 22 -0.13 3.65 -1.72
CA SER A 22 1.02 4.46 -2.15
C SER A 22 0.97 5.93 -1.68
N GLU A 23 -0.20 6.45 -1.29
CA GLU A 23 -0.36 7.82 -0.78
C GLU A 23 -0.02 7.92 0.72
N CYS A 24 -0.37 6.91 1.51
CA CYS A 24 -0.05 6.86 2.95
C CYS A 24 1.34 6.29 3.24
N MET A 25 2.03 5.77 2.21
CA MET A 25 3.35 5.17 2.34
C MET A 25 4.43 6.23 2.47
N THR A 26 5.35 6.04 3.41
CA THR A 26 6.51 6.92 3.56
C THR A 26 7.64 6.49 2.63
N THR A 27 8.61 7.39 2.39
CA THR A 27 9.78 7.10 1.56
C THR A 27 10.66 5.98 2.11
N GLU A 28 10.67 5.79 3.43
CA GLU A 28 11.41 4.72 4.11
C GLU A 28 10.76 3.36 3.85
N GLU A 29 9.45 3.26 4.06
CA GLU A 29 8.65 2.06 3.75
C GLU A 29 8.77 1.68 2.27
N TRP A 30 8.77 2.67 1.37
CA TRP A 30 9.02 2.47 -0.07
C TRP A 30 10.39 1.86 -0.40
N ARG A 31 11.40 2.08 0.45
CA ARG A 31 12.75 1.53 0.26
C ARG A 31 12.91 0.16 0.89
N GLU A 32 12.16 -0.10 1.96
CA GLU A 32 12.21 -1.36 2.70
C GLU A 32 11.23 -2.41 2.17
N MET A 33 10.22 -2.01 1.40
CA MET A 33 9.24 -2.93 0.81
C MET A 33 9.90 -3.96 -0.10
N THR A 34 9.37 -5.17 -0.07
CA THR A 34 9.78 -6.28 -0.92
C THR A 34 8.76 -6.54 -2.03
N GLU A 35 9.16 -7.21 -3.11
CA GLU A 35 8.29 -7.52 -4.25
C GLU A 35 7.04 -8.33 -3.85
N GLN A 36 7.10 -9.05 -2.73
CA GLN A 36 5.99 -9.85 -2.17
C GLN A 36 4.97 -9.01 -1.40
N GLU A 37 5.37 -7.83 -0.97
CA GLU A 37 4.51 -6.90 -0.22
C GLU A 37 3.75 -5.98 -1.19
N ILE A 38 4.13 -5.88 -2.47
CA ILE A 38 3.55 -4.95 -3.43
C ILE A 38 2.15 -5.39 -3.88
N ILE A 39 1.19 -4.46 -3.78
CA ILE A 39 -0.17 -4.62 -4.30
C ILE A 39 -0.27 -3.92 -5.66
N MET A 40 -0.54 -4.71 -6.71
CA MET A 40 -0.77 -4.24 -8.08
C MET A 40 -2.25 -4.32 -8.48
N GLU A 41 -2.64 -3.64 -9.55
CA GLU A 41 -4.04 -3.55 -10.02
C GLU A 41 -4.62 -4.87 -10.60
N ASP A 42 -3.78 -5.88 -10.84
CA ASP A 42 -4.11 -7.03 -11.70
C ASP A 42 -5.02 -8.09 -11.07
N GLU A 43 -5.30 -8.05 -9.76
CA GLU A 43 -5.95 -9.19 -9.08
C GLU A 43 -7.47 -9.08 -8.90
N GLY A 44 -8.14 -8.03 -9.40
CA GLY A 44 -9.58 -7.85 -9.19
C GLY A 44 -9.99 -7.82 -7.71
N GLN A 45 -9.02 -7.64 -6.82
CA GLN A 45 -9.12 -7.73 -5.39
C GLN A 45 -9.09 -6.31 -4.83
N ILE A 46 -10.10 -5.97 -4.03
CA ILE A 46 -10.24 -4.63 -3.46
C ILE A 46 -9.50 -4.61 -2.14
N TYR A 47 -8.50 -3.74 -2.05
CA TYR A 47 -7.73 -3.51 -0.84
C TYR A 47 -8.06 -2.15 -0.25
N PHE A 48 -8.21 -2.10 1.06
CA PHE A 48 -8.46 -0.86 1.79
C PHE A 48 -7.21 -0.47 2.54
N CYS A 49 -6.75 0.77 2.34
CA CYS A 49 -5.64 1.30 3.11
C CYS A 49 -6.08 1.54 4.55
N ASP A 50 -5.39 0.90 5.49
CA ASP A 50 -5.64 1.00 6.92
C ASP A 50 -5.29 2.40 7.47
N ARG A 51 -4.33 3.08 6.82
CA ARG A 51 -3.92 4.46 7.15
C ARG A 51 -4.74 5.54 6.45
N CYS A 52 -5.50 5.18 5.41
CA CYS A 52 -6.50 6.09 4.87
C CYS A 52 -7.67 6.08 5.83
N GLU A 53 -7.61 6.90 6.88
CA GLU A 53 -8.74 7.07 7.77
C GLU A 53 -10.00 7.37 6.93
N PRO A 54 -11.09 6.60 7.05
CA PRO A 54 -12.38 7.21 6.82
C PRO A 54 -12.44 8.30 7.88
N SER A 55 -12.53 9.55 7.45
CA SER A 55 -12.86 10.67 8.30
C SER A 55 -14.08 10.30 9.13
N LYS A 56 -13.85 9.75 10.32
CA LYS A 56 -14.88 9.55 11.33
C LYS A 56 -15.14 10.93 11.89
N GLN A 57 -15.99 11.62 11.15
CA GLN A 57 -16.91 12.61 11.67
C GLN A 57 -17.40 12.13 13.05
N LEU A 58 -17.15 12.98 14.04
CA LEU A 58 -18.11 13.38 15.08
C LEU A 58 -18.80 12.25 15.85
N TYR A 59 -18.30 11.97 17.05
CA TYR A 59 -19.15 11.69 18.23
C TYR A 59 -18.59 12.42 19.44
#